data_AF-A0A1I5RVK9-F1
#
_entry.id   AF-A0A1I5RVK9-F1
#
_cell.length_a   1.000
_cell.length_b   1.000
_cell.length_c   1.000
_cell.angle_alpha   90.00
_cell.angle_beta   90.00
_cell.angle_gamma   90.00
#
_symmetry.space_group_name_H-M   'P 1'
#
loop_
_entity.id
_entity.type
_entity.pdbx_description
1 polymer ?
#
loop_
_entity_poly.entity_id
_entity_poly.type
_entity_poly.pdbx_seq_one_letter_code
_entity_poly.pdbx_strand_id
1 'polypeptide(L)'
;MDLVGAIDPEELKFALEAIKKEIIANGDVAHIVRSGNDFTLKVQYSLIDYKKTEFAQQQIKDGVVEFIKSADGYLINNAQNEFMNTVRDEIVAKVDTLVPDDIERITVNLYDVINPKMRTRFFIDLSTSLDGFSRRDVSDVYVYKPKLDADDEELASDEHETHIEKVLLKGNGVTRSSLLLDLVDEDAFYIFKMCWTAQRTLGNGDVISVEVLFADPKNCMDFSILVKSVYPYVDGKVGKKRAPLKSEIDSMSRLIEKAAREQMQKLKAECTQGGDQV
;
A
#
# COMPACT_ATOMS: atom_id res chain seq x y z
N MET A 1 2.08 -1.35 -7.82
CA MET A 1 3.36 -1.93 -8.28
C MET A 1 3.55 -1.49 -9.70
N ASP A 2 4.73 -1.00 -10.07
CA ASP A 2 5.06 -0.74 -11.47
C ASP A 2 5.87 -1.89 -12.04
N LEU A 3 5.48 -2.29 -13.25
CA LEU A 3 6.19 -3.24 -14.08
C LEU A 3 6.78 -2.46 -15.26
N VAL A 4 8.08 -2.17 -15.18
CA VAL A 4 8.79 -1.27 -16.09
C VAL A 4 9.57 -2.10 -17.10
N GLY A 5 9.30 -1.88 -18.37
CA GLY A 5 9.88 -2.64 -19.48
C GLY A 5 9.05 -2.52 -20.75
N ALA A 6 9.66 -2.91 -21.88
CA ALA A 6 9.00 -2.97 -23.18
C ALA A 6 8.04 -4.18 -23.25
N ILE A 7 6.86 -4.04 -22.64
CA ILE A 7 5.85 -5.09 -22.58
C ILE A 7 4.80 -4.87 -23.66
N ASP A 8 4.70 -5.80 -24.62
CA ASP A 8 3.65 -5.80 -25.62
C ASP A 8 2.29 -6.14 -24.95
N PRO A 9 1.22 -5.37 -25.21
CA PRO A 9 -0.11 -5.68 -24.72
C PRO A 9 -0.58 -7.13 -25.00
N GLU A 10 -0.14 -7.76 -26.09
CA GLU A 10 -0.48 -9.15 -26.40
C GLU A 10 0.28 -10.17 -25.54
N GLU A 11 1.50 -9.88 -25.09
CA GLU A 11 2.24 -10.71 -24.13
C GLU A 11 1.55 -10.69 -22.77
N LEU A 12 1.17 -9.51 -22.28
CA LEU A 12 0.40 -9.36 -21.04
C LEU A 12 -0.94 -10.09 -21.14
N LYS A 13 -1.65 -9.96 -22.27
CA LYS A 13 -2.90 -10.67 -22.50
C LYS A 13 -2.73 -12.19 -22.50
N PHE A 14 -1.64 -12.70 -23.06
CA PHE A 14 -1.33 -14.13 -23.04
C PHE A 14 -1.11 -14.63 -21.60
N ALA A 15 -0.33 -13.89 -20.80
CA ALA A 15 -0.13 -14.19 -19.38
C ALA A 15 -1.47 -14.20 -18.60
N LEU A 16 -2.32 -13.20 -18.83
CA LEU A 16 -3.64 -13.11 -18.20
C LEU A 16 -4.56 -14.28 -18.59
N GLU A 17 -4.61 -14.67 -19.86
CA GLU A 17 -5.42 -15.81 -20.31
C GLU A 17 -4.89 -17.15 -19.77
N ALA A 18 -3.58 -17.30 -19.56
CA ALA A 18 -3.01 -18.47 -18.91
C ALA A 18 -3.48 -18.57 -17.44
N ILE A 19 -3.36 -17.49 -16.68
CA ILE A 19 -3.79 -17.42 -15.27
C ILE A 19 -5.30 -17.62 -15.14
N LYS A 20 -6.09 -17.02 -16.03
CA LYS A 20 -7.54 -17.22 -16.07
C LYS A 20 -7.91 -18.69 -16.25
N LYS A 21 -7.19 -19.44 -17.10
CA LYS A 21 -7.41 -20.89 -17.26
C LYS A 21 -7.11 -21.67 -15.98
N GLU A 22 -6.02 -21.32 -15.29
CA GLU A 22 -5.64 -21.93 -14.01
C GLU A 22 -6.69 -21.67 -12.92
N ILE A 23 -7.17 -20.43 -12.79
CA ILE A 23 -8.24 -20.07 -11.85
C ILE A 23 -9.53 -20.85 -12.14
N ILE A 24 -9.94 -20.92 -13.40
CA ILE A 24 -11.15 -21.67 -13.81
C ILE A 24 -10.99 -23.18 -13.56
N ALA A 25 -9.79 -23.73 -13.79
CA ALA A 25 -9.52 -25.14 -13.52
C ALA A 25 -9.61 -25.49 -12.02
N ASN A 26 -9.34 -24.53 -11.14
CA ASN A 26 -9.49 -24.67 -9.69
C ASN A 26 -10.94 -24.50 -9.19
N GLY A 27 -11.89 -24.21 -10.09
CA GLY A 27 -13.32 -24.09 -9.78
C GLY A 27 -13.80 -22.68 -9.45
N ASP A 28 -12.92 -21.68 -9.55
CA ASP A 28 -13.27 -20.26 -9.38
C ASP A 28 -13.67 -19.61 -10.72
N VAL A 29 -14.20 -18.38 -10.67
CA VAL A 29 -14.65 -17.66 -11.87
C VAL A 29 -13.69 -16.52 -12.17
N ALA A 30 -13.22 -16.42 -13.41
CA ALA A 30 -12.34 -15.34 -13.85
C ALA A 30 -12.76 -14.74 -15.21
N HIS A 31 -12.75 -13.41 -15.28
CA HIS A 31 -13.08 -12.64 -16.48
C HIS A 31 -12.04 -11.56 -16.73
N ILE A 32 -11.58 -11.46 -17.98
CA ILE A 32 -10.67 -10.39 -18.43
C ILE A 32 -11.49 -9.35 -19.18
N VAL A 33 -11.29 -8.09 -18.83
CA VAL A 33 -11.82 -6.92 -19.54
C VAL A 33 -10.64 -6.15 -20.10
N ARG A 34 -10.73 -5.71 -21.37
CA ARG A 34 -9.74 -4.87 -22.03
C ARG A 34 -10.34 -3.51 -22.38
N SER A 35 -9.60 -2.44 -22.11
CA SER A 35 -9.95 -1.07 -22.49
C SER A 35 -8.73 -0.40 -23.11
N GLY A 36 -8.66 -0.40 -24.45
CA GLY A 36 -7.44 0.02 -25.15
C GLY A 36 -6.27 -0.92 -24.84
N ASN A 37 -5.22 -0.38 -24.20
CA ASN A 37 -4.06 -1.16 -23.75
C ASN A 37 -4.12 -1.51 -22.25
N ASP A 38 -5.17 -1.10 -21.56
CA ASP A 38 -5.40 -1.45 -20.16
C ASP A 38 -6.16 -2.79 -20.07
N PHE A 39 -5.84 -3.55 -19.03
CA PHE A 39 -6.47 -4.84 -18.74
C PHE A 39 -7.00 -4.87 -17.31
N THR A 40 -8.07 -5.63 -17.10
CA THR A 40 -8.64 -5.88 -15.78
C THR A 40 -9.01 -7.34 -15.67
N LEU A 41 -8.37 -8.06 -14.75
CA LEU A 41 -8.77 -9.40 -14.36
C LEU A 41 -9.70 -9.32 -13.15
N LYS A 42 -10.95 -9.76 -13.33
CA LYS A 42 -11.94 -9.91 -12.26
C LYS A 42 -12.01 -11.37 -11.87
N VAL A 43 -11.83 -11.66 -10.59
CA VAL A 43 -11.84 -13.01 -10.03
C VAL A 43 -12.92 -13.08 -8.97
N GLN A 44 -13.78 -14.10 -9.03
CA GLN A 44 -14.64 -14.48 -7.93
C GLN A 44 -14.16 -15.82 -7.41
N TYR A 45 -13.70 -15.81 -6.16
CA TYR A 45 -13.03 -16.94 -5.52
C TYR A 45 -13.71 -17.28 -4.20
N SER A 46 -13.61 -18.55 -3.79
CA SER A 46 -14.13 -18.99 -2.50
C SER A 46 -13.03 -19.09 -1.45
N LEU A 47 -13.32 -18.62 -0.24
CA LEU A 47 -12.42 -18.71 0.91
C LEU A 47 -13.15 -19.35 2.09
N ILE A 48 -12.50 -20.30 2.75
CA ILE A 48 -13.05 -20.99 3.92
C ILE A 48 -12.72 -20.16 5.18
N ASP A 49 -13.76 -19.64 5.83
CA ASP A 49 -13.67 -18.93 7.10
C ASP A 49 -14.07 -19.87 8.25
N TYR A 50 -13.09 -20.54 8.85
CA TYR A 50 -13.29 -21.48 9.96
C TYR A 50 -13.88 -20.84 11.23
N LYS A 51 -13.96 -19.51 11.31
CA LYS A 51 -14.61 -18.81 12.43
C LYS A 51 -16.14 -18.81 12.32
N LYS A 52 -16.69 -19.21 11.16
CA LYS A 52 -18.13 -19.30 10.91
C LYS A 52 -18.65 -20.73 11.10
N THR A 53 -19.96 -20.83 11.27
CA THR A 53 -20.68 -22.11 11.28
C THR A 53 -20.47 -22.85 9.97
N GLU A 54 -20.44 -24.19 9.99
CA GLU A 54 -20.07 -25.04 8.84
C GLU A 54 -20.75 -24.63 7.52
N PHE A 55 -22.07 -24.36 7.55
CA PHE A 55 -22.83 -23.93 6.36
C PHE A 55 -22.49 -22.52 5.83
N ALA A 56 -21.80 -21.69 6.63
CA ALA A 56 -21.41 -20.33 6.29
C ALA A 56 -19.88 -20.17 6.15
N GLN A 57 -19.11 -21.26 6.29
CA GLN A 57 -17.64 -21.19 6.19
C GLN A 57 -17.20 -20.81 4.78
N GLN A 58 -17.87 -21.31 3.75
CA GLN A 58 -17.55 -20.93 2.37
C GLN A 58 -18.04 -19.50 2.10
N GLN A 59 -17.08 -18.58 1.96
CA GLN A 59 -17.33 -17.19 1.64
C GLN A 59 -16.93 -16.94 0.19
N ILE A 60 -17.87 -16.47 -0.62
CA ILE A 60 -17.57 -15.98 -1.96
C ILE A 60 -17.02 -14.55 -1.84
N LYS A 61 -15.88 -14.30 -2.49
CA LYS A 61 -15.17 -13.03 -2.51
C LYS A 61 -14.94 -12.60 -3.95
N ASP A 62 -14.98 -11.29 -4.17
CA ASP A 62 -14.61 -10.69 -5.44
C ASP A 62 -13.25 -10.01 -5.30
N GLY A 63 -12.41 -10.18 -6.32
CA GLY A 63 -11.08 -9.61 -6.41
C GLY A 63 -10.83 -9.05 -7.80
N VAL A 64 -10.00 -8.02 -7.88
CA VAL A 64 -9.66 -7.36 -9.13
C VAL A 64 -8.15 -7.09 -9.18
N VAL A 65 -7.53 -7.39 -10.32
CA VAL A 65 -6.19 -6.90 -10.70
C VAL A 65 -6.35 -6.02 -11.94
N GLU A 66 -5.93 -4.77 -11.84
CA GLU A 66 -5.94 -3.79 -12.92
C GLU A 66 -4.50 -3.56 -13.40
N PHE A 67 -4.30 -3.63 -14.72
CA PHE A 67 -3.06 -3.31 -15.41
C PHE A 67 -3.30 -2.09 -16.28
N ILE A 68 -2.76 -0.95 -15.86
CA ILE A 68 -2.95 0.35 -16.51
C ILE A 68 -1.68 0.67 -17.28
N LYS A 69 -1.79 0.87 -18.60
CA LYS A 69 -0.63 1.16 -19.45
C LYS A 69 -0.02 2.51 -19.03
N SER A 70 1.29 2.51 -18.76
CA SER A 70 2.08 3.71 -18.52
C SER A 70 3.05 3.96 -19.68
N ALA A 71 3.82 5.05 -19.62
CA ALA A 71 4.84 5.36 -20.62
C ALA A 71 5.92 4.26 -20.70
N ASP A 72 6.32 3.74 -19.54
CA ASP A 72 7.48 2.85 -19.41
C ASP A 72 7.09 1.38 -19.15
N GLY A 73 5.79 1.04 -19.21
CA GLY A 73 5.33 -0.32 -18.91
C GLY A 73 3.87 -0.37 -18.45
N TYR A 74 3.63 -0.93 -17.27
CA TYR A 74 2.30 -1.09 -16.68
C TYR A 74 2.30 -0.78 -15.18
N LEU A 75 1.32 0.01 -14.74
CA LEU A 75 0.96 0.14 -13.33
C LEU A 75 -0.03 -0.97 -12.97
N ILE A 76 0.29 -1.74 -11.93
CA ILE A 76 -0.50 -2.86 -11.44
C ILE A 76 -1.13 -2.51 -10.09
N ASN A 77 -2.46 -2.57 -10.04
CA ASN A 77 -3.27 -2.35 -8.85
C ASN A 77 -4.10 -3.58 -8.53
N ASN A 78 -4.12 -3.99 -7.26
CA ASN A 78 -4.98 -5.07 -6.79
C ASN A 78 -5.48 -4.80 -5.37
N ALA A 79 -6.53 -5.53 -4.96
CA ALA A 79 -6.93 -5.54 -3.56
C ALA A 79 -5.81 -6.18 -2.70
N GLN A 80 -5.42 -5.53 -1.61
CA GLN A 80 -4.38 -6.04 -0.70
C GLN A 80 -4.89 -7.22 0.12
N ASN A 81 -4.80 -8.41 -0.44
CA ASN A 81 -5.02 -9.68 0.23
C ASN A 81 -4.15 -10.77 -0.39
N GLU A 82 -3.88 -11.82 0.38
CA GLU A 82 -2.97 -12.90 0.00
C GLU A 82 -3.31 -13.51 -1.37
N PHE A 83 -4.57 -13.90 -1.58
CA PHE A 83 -5.01 -14.49 -2.85
C PHE A 83 -4.75 -13.57 -4.04
N MET A 84 -5.13 -12.30 -3.95
CA MET A 84 -4.95 -11.35 -5.06
C MET A 84 -3.48 -10.95 -5.28
N ASN A 85 -2.66 -10.96 -4.22
CA ASN A 85 -1.22 -10.75 -4.33
C ASN A 85 -0.57 -11.94 -5.06
N THR A 86 -0.94 -13.17 -4.73
CA THR A 86 -0.47 -14.38 -5.43
C THR A 86 -0.86 -14.33 -6.91
N VAL A 87 -2.13 -14.04 -7.21
CA VAL A 87 -2.60 -13.92 -8.61
C VAL A 87 -1.80 -12.85 -9.37
N ARG A 88 -1.54 -11.69 -8.75
CA ARG A 88 -0.70 -10.64 -9.34
C ARG A 88 0.70 -11.17 -9.64
N ASP A 89 1.35 -11.77 -8.65
CA ASP A 89 2.75 -12.22 -8.76
C ASP A 89 2.92 -13.34 -9.78
N GLU A 90 1.95 -14.25 -9.90
CA GLU A 90 1.91 -15.27 -10.93
C GLU A 90 1.73 -14.67 -12.34
N ILE A 91 0.89 -13.65 -12.50
CA ILE A 91 0.76 -12.94 -13.79
C ILE A 91 2.10 -12.31 -14.15
N VAL A 92 2.72 -11.57 -13.22
CA VAL A 92 4.01 -10.92 -13.45
C VAL A 92 5.09 -11.94 -13.80
N ALA A 93 5.17 -13.06 -13.06
CA ALA A 93 6.11 -14.13 -13.34
C ALA A 93 5.92 -14.72 -14.75
N LYS A 94 4.67 -14.88 -15.21
CA LYS A 94 4.41 -15.32 -16.59
C LYS A 94 4.82 -14.26 -17.62
N VAL A 95 4.58 -12.98 -17.36
CA VAL A 95 5.04 -11.90 -18.26
C VAL A 95 6.56 -11.93 -18.39
N ASP A 96 7.30 -12.09 -17.29
CA ASP A 96 8.77 -12.17 -17.32
C ASP A 96 9.31 -13.36 -18.14
N THR A 97 8.53 -14.43 -18.31
CA THR A 97 8.92 -15.56 -19.19
C THR A 97 8.64 -15.31 -20.68
N LEU A 98 7.76 -14.36 -21.00
CA LEU A 98 7.32 -14.06 -22.36
C LEU A 98 8.11 -12.91 -22.97
N VAL A 99 8.49 -11.94 -22.15
CA VAL A 99 9.23 -10.75 -22.59
C VAL A 99 10.72 -11.10 -22.67
N PRO A 100 11.39 -10.80 -23.80
CA PRO A 100 12.80 -11.14 -24.00
C PRO A 100 13.77 -10.21 -23.24
N ASP A 101 13.33 -8.99 -22.94
CA ASP A 101 14.12 -7.98 -22.21
C ASP A 101 13.83 -8.03 -20.71
N ASP A 102 14.81 -7.62 -19.90
CA ASP A 102 14.64 -7.55 -18.45
C ASP A 102 13.54 -6.54 -18.07
N ILE A 103 12.59 -7.00 -17.25
CA ILE A 103 11.53 -6.18 -16.69
C ILE A 103 11.88 -5.84 -15.24
N GLU A 104 11.84 -4.55 -14.91
CA GLU A 104 12.02 -4.09 -13.54
C GLU A 104 10.68 -4.04 -12.80
N ARG A 105 10.65 -4.61 -11.59
CA ARG A 105 9.48 -4.60 -10.71
C ARG A 105 9.70 -3.57 -9.60
N ILE A 106 8.98 -2.45 -9.65
CA ILE A 106 9.11 -1.38 -8.67
C ILE A 106 7.92 -1.41 -7.71
N THR A 107 8.20 -1.65 -6.43
CA THR A 107 7.22 -1.59 -5.33
C THR A 107 7.66 -0.56 -4.31
N VAL A 108 6.67 0.09 -3.66
CA VAL A 108 6.95 0.94 -2.50
C VAL A 108 7.25 0.04 -1.30
N ASN A 109 8.49 0.10 -0.80
CA ASN A 109 8.93 -0.61 0.40
C ASN A 109 10.07 0.18 1.07
N LEU A 110 10.28 -0.06 2.37
CA LEU A 110 11.36 0.54 3.15
C LEU A 110 12.24 -0.53 3.79
N TYR A 111 12.38 -1.69 3.15
CA TYR A 111 13.16 -2.80 3.68
C TYR A 111 14.61 -2.39 4.00
N ASP A 112 15.28 -1.74 3.04
CA ASP A 112 16.66 -1.26 3.19
C ASP A 112 16.80 -0.03 4.10
N VAL A 113 15.69 0.59 4.52
CA VAL A 113 15.69 1.75 5.41
C VAL A 113 15.51 1.26 6.83
N ILE A 114 16.61 1.01 7.54
CA ILE A 114 16.60 0.39 8.87
C ILE A 114 16.26 1.40 9.98
N ASN A 115 16.58 2.69 9.78
CA ASN A 115 16.39 3.72 10.80
C ASN A 115 14.89 4.02 11.07
N PRO A 116 14.38 3.82 12.31
CA PRO A 116 12.98 4.08 12.67
C PRO A 116 12.51 5.51 12.38
N LYS A 117 13.38 6.52 12.59
CA LYS A 117 13.04 7.93 12.33
C LYS A 117 12.84 8.19 10.85
N MET A 118 13.63 7.55 9.98
CA MET A 118 13.46 7.62 8.53
C MET A 118 12.17 6.93 8.07
N ARG A 119 11.83 5.77 8.66
CA ARG A 119 10.54 5.08 8.42
C ARG A 119 9.35 5.94 8.83
N THR A 120 9.42 6.61 9.98
CA THR A 120 8.41 7.58 10.42
C THR A 120 8.31 8.76 9.45
N ARG A 121 9.46 9.33 9.05
CA ARG A 121 9.54 10.48 8.15
C ARG A 121 8.85 10.20 6.80
N PHE A 122 8.96 8.99 6.27
CA PHE A 122 8.23 8.57 5.05
C PHE A 122 6.74 8.92 5.11
N PHE A 123 6.04 8.54 6.18
CA PHE A 123 4.61 8.78 6.31
C PHE A 123 4.29 10.27 6.53
N ILE A 124 5.12 10.96 7.31
CA ILE A 124 4.94 12.40 7.54
C ILE A 124 5.09 13.17 6.23
N ASP A 125 6.16 12.93 5.48
CA ASP A 125 6.45 13.58 4.20
C ASP A 125 5.43 13.19 3.12
N LEU A 126 5.03 11.91 3.05
CA LEU A 126 3.96 11.45 2.14
C LEU A 126 2.66 12.20 2.39
N SER A 127 2.28 12.38 3.67
CA SER A 127 1.02 13.04 4.03
C SER A 127 0.97 14.51 3.60
N THR A 128 2.11 15.16 3.38
CA THR A 128 2.24 16.59 3.06
C THR A 128 2.70 16.88 1.63
N SER A 129 3.08 15.86 0.85
CA SER A 129 3.65 16.00 -0.51
C SER A 129 2.69 15.67 -1.65
N LEU A 130 1.38 15.57 -1.38
CA LEU A 130 0.40 15.26 -2.42
C LEU A 130 0.10 16.47 -3.31
N ASP A 131 0.54 16.43 -4.58
CA ASP A 131 0.30 17.50 -5.56
C ASP A 131 -1.18 17.88 -5.67
N GLY A 132 -1.50 19.17 -5.55
CA GLY A 132 -2.88 19.67 -5.62
C GLY A 132 -3.72 19.39 -4.36
N PHE A 133 -3.09 18.95 -3.27
CA PHE A 133 -3.73 18.73 -1.99
C PHE A 133 -2.93 19.33 -0.83
N SER A 134 -3.62 19.74 0.22
CA SER A 134 -3.02 20.13 1.49
C SER A 134 -3.50 19.20 2.60
N ARG A 135 -2.57 18.69 3.42
CA ARG A 135 -2.92 17.90 4.60
C ARG A 135 -3.70 18.75 5.59
N ARG A 136 -4.92 18.35 5.91
CA ARG A 136 -5.78 19.05 6.87
C ARG A 136 -5.58 18.53 8.29
N ASP A 137 -5.67 17.22 8.46
CA ASP A 137 -5.54 16.59 9.77
C ASP A 137 -5.08 15.14 9.68
N VAL A 138 -4.42 14.65 10.73
CA VAL A 138 -4.03 13.24 10.88
C VAL A 138 -4.85 12.65 12.02
N SER A 139 -5.72 11.69 11.68
CA SER A 139 -6.71 11.14 12.59
C SER A 139 -6.21 9.92 13.36
N ASP A 140 -5.41 9.08 12.70
CA ASP A 140 -4.91 7.83 13.26
C ASP A 140 -3.46 7.61 12.84
N VAL A 141 -2.63 7.19 13.80
CA VAL A 141 -1.25 6.75 13.56
C VAL A 141 -1.06 5.43 14.30
N TYR A 142 -0.52 4.44 13.60
CA TYR A 142 -0.08 3.20 14.24
C TYR A 142 1.43 3.12 14.13
N VAL A 143 2.05 2.83 15.27
CA VAL A 143 3.49 2.67 15.35
C VAL A 143 3.85 1.23 15.73
N TYR A 144 5.01 0.79 15.27
CA TYR A 144 5.53 -0.56 15.46
C TYR A 144 6.95 -0.51 16.03
N LYS A 145 7.26 -1.43 16.94
CA LYS A 145 8.60 -1.69 17.45
C LYS A 145 8.90 -3.18 17.26
N PRO A 146 9.94 -3.56 16.49
CA PRO A 146 10.31 -4.96 16.33
C PRO A 146 10.81 -5.52 17.67
N LYS A 147 10.54 -6.81 17.92
CA LYS A 147 11.30 -7.55 18.93
C LYS A 147 12.73 -7.73 18.42
N LEU A 148 13.71 -7.54 19.31
CA LEU A 148 15.08 -7.93 19.03
C LEU A 148 15.11 -9.46 18.96
N ASP A 149 15.69 -10.02 17.90
CA ASP A 149 15.86 -11.46 17.77
C ASP A 149 17.00 -11.88 18.73
N ALA A 150 16.85 -13.01 19.42
CA ALA A 150 17.69 -13.41 20.57
C ALA A 150 19.18 -13.65 20.26
N ASP A 151 19.58 -13.61 18.99
CA ASP A 151 20.95 -13.83 18.54
C ASP A 151 21.82 -12.56 18.58
N ASP A 152 21.25 -11.37 18.81
CA ASP A 152 21.98 -10.08 18.83
C ASP A 152 22.43 -9.60 20.22
N GLU A 153 22.12 -10.32 21.30
CA GLU A 153 22.63 -9.99 22.64
C GLU A 153 23.08 -11.23 23.44
N GLU A 154 24.37 -11.26 23.79
CA GLU A 154 25.04 -12.20 24.71
C GLU A 154 24.51 -12.13 26.17
N LEU A 155 23.33 -11.54 26.39
CA LEU A 155 22.71 -11.28 27.70
C LEU A 155 21.18 -11.41 27.66
N ALA A 156 20.62 -12.38 26.93
CA ALA A 156 19.19 -12.72 27.05
C ALA A 156 18.90 -13.38 28.43
N SER A 157 18.88 -12.55 29.47
CA SER A 157 18.17 -12.83 30.71
C SER A 157 16.70 -12.53 30.48
N ASP A 158 15.89 -13.58 30.57
CA ASP A 158 14.45 -13.60 30.79
C ASP A 158 13.52 -13.57 29.56
N GLU A 159 12.89 -14.73 29.31
CA GLU A 159 11.63 -14.97 28.57
C GLU A 159 10.42 -14.13 29.06
N HIS A 160 10.64 -13.12 29.90
CA HIS A 160 9.62 -12.32 30.59
C HIS A 160 9.75 -10.81 30.38
N GLU A 161 10.62 -10.33 29.50
CA GLU A 161 10.69 -8.90 29.19
C GLU A 161 9.37 -8.40 28.56
N THR A 162 8.77 -7.38 29.17
CA THR A 162 7.53 -6.78 28.68
C THR A 162 7.79 -5.97 27.42
N HIS A 163 7.26 -6.43 26.27
CA HIS A 163 7.45 -5.77 24.98
C HIS A 163 6.13 -5.27 24.38
N ILE A 164 6.05 -3.96 24.12
CA ILE A 164 4.95 -3.36 23.36
C ILE A 164 5.33 -3.35 21.88
N GLU A 165 4.66 -4.18 21.09
CA GLU A 165 4.94 -4.31 19.65
C GLU A 165 4.25 -3.22 18.82
N LYS A 166 3.00 -2.88 19.16
CA LYS A 166 2.16 -1.95 18.38
C LYS A 166 1.40 -1.00 19.29
N VAL A 167 1.35 0.28 18.91
CA VAL A 167 0.53 1.29 19.56
C VAL A 167 -0.34 1.99 18.52
N LEU A 168 -1.62 2.17 18.84
CA LEU A 168 -2.56 2.97 18.06
C LEU A 168 -2.84 4.29 18.77
N LEU A 169 -2.56 5.39 18.08
CA LEU A 169 -2.93 6.74 18.51
C LEU A 169 -4.04 7.26 17.59
N LYS A 170 -5.16 7.65 18.20
CA LYS A 170 -6.34 8.12 17.48
C LYS A 170 -6.90 9.40 18.10
N GLY A 171 -7.16 10.40 17.27
CA GLY A 171 -7.65 11.70 17.71
C GLY A 171 -7.65 12.73 16.59
N ASN A 172 -7.47 14.00 16.94
CA ASN A 172 -7.24 15.08 15.98
C ASN A 172 -5.80 15.58 16.15
N GLY A 173 -5.09 15.81 15.05
CA GLY A 173 -3.73 16.33 15.07
C GLY A 173 -2.74 15.39 15.75
N VAL A 174 -2.91 14.08 15.59
CA VAL A 174 -2.10 13.04 16.28
C VAL A 174 -0.60 13.26 16.07
N THR A 175 -0.20 13.77 14.91
CA THR A 175 1.20 14.12 14.58
C THR A 175 1.84 15.19 15.46
N ARG A 176 1.05 15.92 16.26
CA ARG A 176 1.54 16.94 17.21
C ARG A 176 1.44 16.49 18.67
N SER A 177 0.99 15.26 18.92
CA SER A 177 0.88 14.74 20.28
C SER A 177 2.28 14.46 20.83
N SER A 178 2.56 14.89 22.06
CA SER A 178 3.80 14.52 22.76
C SER A 178 3.97 13.01 22.82
N LEU A 179 2.89 12.27 23.07
CA LEU A 179 2.93 10.80 23.13
C LEU A 179 3.42 10.16 21.82
N LEU A 180 3.04 10.69 20.66
CA LEU A 180 3.59 10.18 19.40
C LEU A 180 5.07 10.50 19.29
N LEU A 181 5.47 11.73 19.63
CA LEU A 181 6.86 12.18 19.55
C LEU A 181 7.74 11.31 20.44
N ASP A 182 7.36 11.09 21.70
CA ASP A 182 8.08 10.24 22.66
C ASP A 182 8.29 8.83 22.08
N LEU A 183 7.23 8.21 21.52
CA LEU A 183 7.30 6.87 20.93
C LEU A 183 8.30 6.79 19.76
N VAL A 184 8.30 7.78 18.86
CA VAL A 184 9.13 7.75 17.64
C VAL A 184 10.54 8.28 17.84
N ASP A 185 10.76 9.15 18.84
CA ASP A 185 12.05 9.76 19.11
C ASP A 185 12.87 9.02 20.16
N GLU A 186 12.23 8.48 21.21
CA GLU A 186 12.89 7.86 22.36
C GLU A 186 12.78 6.33 22.34
N ASP A 187 11.59 5.80 22.04
CA ASP A 187 11.30 4.37 22.20
C ASP A 187 11.57 3.51 20.95
N ALA A 188 12.17 4.09 19.92
CA ALA A 188 12.49 3.46 18.63
C ALA A 188 11.28 2.84 17.89
N PHE A 189 10.06 3.31 18.19
CA PHE A 189 8.91 2.98 17.36
C PHE A 189 8.98 3.71 16.02
N TYR A 190 8.35 3.15 15.00
CA TYR A 190 8.13 3.83 13.72
C TYR A 190 6.71 3.69 13.21
N ILE A 191 6.24 4.69 12.47
CA ILE A 191 4.93 4.64 11.83
C ILE A 191 4.94 3.55 10.76
N PHE A 192 3.93 2.67 10.79
CA PHE A 192 3.67 1.70 9.71
C PHE A 192 2.29 1.86 9.09
N LYS A 193 1.41 2.67 9.71
CA LYS A 193 0.08 3.01 9.19
C LYS A 193 -0.32 4.41 9.62
N MET A 194 -0.90 5.16 8.68
CA MET A 194 -1.35 6.53 8.92
C MET A 194 -2.67 6.81 8.19
N CYS A 195 -3.61 7.43 8.90
CA CYS A 195 -4.86 7.95 8.36
C CYS A 195 -4.86 9.46 8.42
N TRP A 196 -5.11 10.13 7.30
CA TRP A 196 -5.23 11.58 7.26
C TRP A 196 -6.34 12.05 6.34
N THR A 197 -6.65 13.34 6.45
CA THR A 197 -7.53 14.04 5.53
C THR A 197 -6.71 15.01 4.68
N ALA A 198 -6.89 14.94 3.37
CA ALA A 198 -6.28 15.81 2.38
C ALA A 198 -7.36 16.67 1.73
N GLN A 199 -7.19 17.98 1.72
CA GLN A 199 -8.11 18.92 1.08
C GLN A 199 -7.58 19.29 -0.31
N ARG A 200 -8.41 19.18 -1.34
CA ARG A 200 -8.07 19.68 -2.68
C ARG A 200 -7.77 21.17 -2.61
N THR A 201 -6.60 21.58 -3.10
CA THR A 201 -6.23 23.00 -3.20
C THR A 201 -6.73 23.64 -4.49
N LEU A 202 -6.95 22.82 -5.53
CA LEU A 202 -7.51 23.21 -6.82
C LEU A 202 -8.89 22.58 -7.03
N GLY A 203 -9.83 23.36 -7.57
CA GLY A 203 -11.18 22.90 -7.89
C GLY A 203 -12.18 23.12 -6.75
N ASN A 204 -13.00 22.10 -6.45
CA ASN A 204 -14.15 22.22 -5.56
C ASN A 204 -13.81 22.28 -4.06
N GLY A 205 -12.56 21.98 -3.66
CA GLY A 205 -12.14 22.03 -2.27
C GLY A 205 -12.51 20.79 -1.44
N ASP A 206 -12.96 19.70 -2.08
CA ASP A 206 -13.34 18.46 -1.38
C ASP A 206 -12.22 17.95 -0.47
N VAL A 207 -12.63 17.40 0.67
CA VAL A 207 -11.72 16.77 1.63
C VAL A 207 -11.82 15.26 1.48
N ILE A 208 -10.69 14.59 1.30
CA ILE A 208 -10.61 13.15 1.09
C ILE A 208 -9.89 12.53 2.28
N SER A 209 -10.51 11.52 2.90
CA SER A 209 -9.86 10.72 3.94
C SER A 209 -9.19 9.52 3.29
N VAL A 210 -7.92 9.33 3.64
CA VAL A 210 -7.08 8.26 3.11
C VAL A 210 -6.38 7.54 4.26
N GLU A 211 -6.08 6.28 4.03
CA GLU A 211 -5.29 5.42 4.91
C GLU A 211 -4.21 4.77 4.06
N VAL A 212 -2.97 4.82 4.55
CA VAL A 212 -1.86 4.10 3.95
C VAL A 212 -1.13 3.30 5.00
N LEU A 213 -0.59 2.15 4.62
CA LEU A 213 0.12 1.26 5.54
C LEU A 213 1.10 0.34 4.81
N PHE A 214 2.06 -0.19 5.56
CA PHE A 214 2.79 -1.41 5.23
C PHE A 214 2.12 -2.60 5.91
N ALA A 215 1.68 -3.60 5.13
CA ALA A 215 0.97 -4.74 5.67
C ALA A 215 1.92 -5.67 6.46
N ASP A 216 3.20 -5.70 6.06
CA ASP A 216 4.29 -6.24 6.84
C ASP A 216 5.06 -5.09 7.52
N PRO A 217 4.70 -4.72 8.77
CA PRO A 217 5.40 -3.66 9.48
C PRO A 217 6.84 -4.03 9.85
N LYS A 218 7.17 -5.31 10.11
CA LYS A 218 8.52 -5.73 10.52
C LYS A 218 9.52 -5.39 9.41
N ASN A 219 9.18 -5.77 8.18
CA ASN A 219 10.03 -5.55 7.00
C ASN A 219 9.70 -4.25 6.24
N CYS A 220 8.63 -3.54 6.63
CA CYS A 220 8.10 -2.37 5.90
C CYS A 220 7.87 -2.66 4.40
N MET A 221 7.21 -3.80 4.14
CA MET A 221 6.81 -4.25 2.81
C MET A 221 5.28 -4.21 2.66
N ASP A 222 4.79 -4.51 1.46
CA ASP A 222 3.36 -4.58 1.17
C ASP A 222 2.63 -3.25 1.43
N PHE A 223 3.13 -2.20 0.79
CA PHE A 223 2.48 -0.88 0.83
C PHE A 223 1.07 -0.94 0.25
N SER A 224 0.11 -0.39 0.98
CA SER A 224 -1.30 -0.41 0.63
C SER A 224 -1.94 0.95 0.87
N ILE A 225 -2.92 1.28 0.02
CA ILE A 225 -3.64 2.55 0.02
C ILE A 225 -5.14 2.25 0.07
N LEU A 226 -5.85 2.95 0.95
CA LEU A 226 -7.30 2.93 1.04
C LEU A 226 -7.85 4.36 1.05
N VAL A 227 -8.62 4.71 0.02
CA VAL A 227 -9.41 5.95 -0.01
C VAL A 227 -10.73 5.67 0.70
N LYS A 228 -10.91 6.26 1.90
CA LYS A 228 -11.99 5.87 2.83
C LYS A 228 -13.29 6.61 2.58
N SER A 229 -13.21 7.93 2.36
CA SER A 229 -14.39 8.77 2.21
C SER A 229 -14.06 10.11 1.59
N VAL A 230 -15.05 10.70 0.93
CA VAL A 230 -15.01 12.08 0.45
C VAL A 230 -16.01 12.91 1.24
N TYR A 231 -15.59 14.09 1.66
CA TYR A 231 -16.41 15.11 2.26
C TYR A 231 -16.54 16.24 1.23
N PRO A 232 -17.69 16.37 0.57
CA PRO A 232 -17.92 17.40 -0.42
C PRO A 232 -17.74 18.79 0.20
N TYR A 233 -17.13 19.71 -0.52
CA TYR A 233 -17.02 21.10 -0.10
C TYR A 233 -18.02 21.95 -0.88
N VAL A 234 -18.98 22.52 -0.16
CA VAL A 234 -20.12 23.26 -0.73
C VAL A 234 -20.31 24.53 0.11
N ASP A 235 -20.41 25.68 -0.55
CA ASP A 235 -20.65 27.00 0.07
C ASP A 235 -19.68 27.33 1.22
N GLY A 236 -18.39 27.02 1.03
CA GLY A 236 -17.35 27.30 2.03
C GLY A 236 -17.32 26.32 3.21
N LYS A 237 -18.16 25.27 3.20
CA LYS A 237 -18.29 24.30 4.29
C LYS A 237 -18.09 22.87 3.83
N VAL A 238 -17.57 22.06 4.75
CA VAL A 238 -17.37 20.63 4.54
C VAL A 238 -18.67 19.91 4.86
N GLY A 239 -19.24 19.26 3.85
CA GLY A 239 -20.48 18.52 3.92
C GLY A 239 -20.34 17.14 4.59
N LYS A 240 -21.43 16.37 4.55
CA LYS A 240 -21.47 15.00 5.09
C LYS A 240 -20.58 14.07 4.26
N LYS A 241 -19.88 13.15 4.94
CA LYS A 241 -19.06 12.13 4.28
C LYS A 241 -19.92 11.22 3.38
N ARG A 242 -19.35 10.84 2.24
CA ARG A 242 -19.85 9.79 1.35
C ARG A 242 -18.74 8.81 0.97
N ALA A 243 -19.12 7.67 0.41
CA ALA A 243 -18.17 6.79 -0.23
C ALA A 243 -17.51 7.50 -1.43
N PRO A 244 -16.21 7.25 -1.68
CA PRO A 244 -15.54 7.76 -2.87
C PRO A 244 -16.07 7.07 -4.13
N LEU A 245 -16.11 7.80 -5.23
CA LEU A 245 -16.36 7.26 -6.57
C LEU A 245 -15.11 6.52 -7.07
N LYS A 246 -15.28 5.54 -7.96
CA LYS A 246 -14.14 4.79 -8.55
C LYS A 246 -13.09 5.72 -9.16
N SER A 247 -13.51 6.76 -9.90
CA SER A 247 -12.59 7.76 -10.46
C SER A 247 -11.81 8.55 -9.40
N GLU A 248 -12.41 8.81 -8.23
CA GLU A 248 -11.74 9.48 -7.11
C GLU A 248 -10.74 8.55 -6.41
N ILE A 249 -11.11 7.27 -6.24
CA ILE A 249 -10.20 6.24 -5.73
C ILE A 249 -8.99 6.14 -6.65
N ASP A 250 -9.22 5.93 -7.95
CA ASP A 250 -8.17 5.71 -8.93
C ASP A 250 -7.23 6.93 -9.04
N SER A 251 -7.79 8.14 -9.05
CA SER A 251 -7.01 9.37 -9.11
C SER A 251 -6.18 9.58 -7.84
N MET A 252 -6.75 9.34 -6.66
CA MET A 252 -6.07 9.55 -5.38
C MET A 252 -5.02 8.46 -5.13
N SER A 253 -5.33 7.19 -5.40
CA SER A 253 -4.38 6.09 -5.25
C SER A 253 -3.15 6.28 -6.14
N ARG A 254 -3.33 6.67 -7.42
CA ARG A 254 -2.21 6.99 -8.32
C ARG A 254 -1.35 8.13 -7.80
N LEU A 255 -1.97 9.19 -7.27
CA LEU A 255 -1.26 10.33 -6.71
C LEU A 255 -0.42 9.92 -5.49
N ILE A 256 -1.02 9.17 -4.55
CA ILE A 256 -0.33 8.69 -3.35
C ILE A 256 0.79 7.73 -3.72
N GLU A 257 0.58 6.80 -4.65
CA GLU A 257 1.60 5.83 -5.06
C GLU A 257 2.80 6.51 -5.75
N LYS A 258 2.54 7.52 -6.59
CA LYS A 258 3.60 8.36 -7.17
C LYS A 258 4.40 9.06 -6.08
N ALA A 259 3.73 9.79 -5.18
CA ALA A 259 4.39 10.51 -4.10
C ALA A 259 5.17 9.57 -3.15
N ALA A 260 4.61 8.40 -2.85
CA ALA A 260 5.26 7.38 -2.03
C ALA A 260 6.55 6.86 -2.67
N ARG A 261 6.57 6.64 -3.99
CA ARG A 261 7.81 6.26 -4.70
C ARG A 261 8.87 7.35 -4.64
N GLU A 262 8.49 8.60 -4.85
CA GLU A 262 9.41 9.74 -4.75
C GLU A 262 10.00 9.85 -3.34
N GLN A 263 9.18 9.69 -2.29
CA GLN A 263 9.66 9.67 -0.90
C GLN A 263 10.58 8.48 -0.61
N MET A 264 10.23 7.29 -1.09
CA MET A 264 11.06 6.08 -0.95
C MET A 264 12.43 6.28 -1.59
N GLN A 265 12.49 6.76 -2.84
CA GLN A 265 13.73 6.99 -3.57
C GLN A 265 14.61 8.04 -2.85
N LYS A 266 14.00 9.13 -2.38
CA LYS A 266 14.70 10.16 -1.60
C LYS A 266 15.32 9.57 -0.32
N LEU A 267 14.54 8.78 0.44
CA LEU A 267 15.03 8.13 1.67
C LEU A 267 16.17 7.14 1.40
N LYS A 268 16.04 6.30 0.36
CA LYS A 268 17.08 5.34 -0.01
C LYS A 268 18.38 6.06 -0.41
N ALA A 269 18.29 7.15 -1.19
CA ALA A 269 19.45 7.95 -1.57
C ALA A 269 20.17 8.57 -0.37
N GLU A 270 19.43 9.07 0.63
CA GLU A 270 20.01 9.59 1.88
C GLU A 270 20.71 8.51 2.69
N CYS A 271 20.17 7.28 2.73
CA CYS A 271 20.82 6.14 3.38
C CYS A 271 22.15 5.76 2.71
N THR A 272 22.23 5.82 1.38
CA THR A 272 23.48 5.52 0.65
C THR A 272 24.54 6.59 0.88
N GLN A 273 24.17 7.88 0.94
CA GLN A 273 25.12 8.98 1.12
C GLN A 273 25.62 9.13 2.58
N GLY A 274 24.82 8.70 3.56
CA GLY A 274 25.22 8.69 4.97
C GLY A 274 26.20 7.58 5.34
N GLY A 275 26.42 6.57 4.47
CA GLY A 275 27.33 5.46 4.69
C GLY A 275 28.81 5.78 4.46
N ASP A 276 29.13 6.91 3.81
CA ASP A 276 30.51 7.35 3.52
C ASP A 276 31.09 8.27 4.63
N GLN A 277 30.42 8.38 5.77
CA GLN A 277 30.92 9.06 6.96
C GLN A 277 30.90 8.14 8.19
N VAL A 278 31.65 7.04 8.13
CA VAL A 278 32.17 6.31 9.31
C VAL A 278 33.61 5.90 9.05
#